data_AF-A0A1W9U1J3-F1
#
_entry.id   AF-A0A1W9U1J3-F1
#
_cell.length_a   1.000
_cell.length_b   1.000
_cell.length_c   1.000
_cell.angle_alpha   90.00
_cell.angle_beta   90.00
_cell.angle_gamma   90.00
#
_symmetry.space_group_name_H-M   'P 1'
#
loop_
_entity.id
_entity.type
_entity.pdbx_description
1 polymer ?
#
loop_
_entity_poly.entity_id
_entity_poly.type
_entity_poly.pdbx_seq_one_letter_code
_entity_poly.pdbx_strand_id
1 'polypeptide(L)'
;MIETFILFLSIRGRINFLQLARYGKHKEQRYRQQFEKQFEKQFDFLTFNKQLTLAHGSGRYAIAFDPSYISKSGKKTPGVGWYWSGCANQAKWGLEIAGLAAIDIENHTAFHLEAVQTLNTDDQTLTDWYAGVISDRKDVLSGISKYLVADAWFSKKPFTDQIVACKLYFSTDVSMEPSEVLLYYHSRFQIEFLYRDGKQHTGLNDSQARSVNKLHFQFNASLTSINIAKAIHWLSIPKEERGAFSMSDIKTMNHNALLLKRFIDVFGIRPYSIKNQNYVK
;
A
#
# COMPACT_ATOMS: atom_id res chain seq x y z
N MET A 1 -15.07 -7.46 3.35
CA MET A 1 -13.60 -7.36 3.32
C MET A 1 -13.01 -8.12 2.15
N ILE A 2 -13.10 -9.45 2.07
CA ILE A 2 -12.49 -10.25 0.99
C ILE A 2 -12.90 -9.75 -0.42
N GLU A 3 -14.20 -9.55 -0.66
CA GLU A 3 -14.68 -9.01 -1.94
C GLU A 3 -14.04 -7.67 -2.29
N THR A 4 -13.83 -6.80 -1.30
CA THR A 4 -13.21 -5.48 -1.54
C THR A 4 -11.80 -5.65 -2.10
N PHE A 5 -10.97 -6.54 -1.54
CA PHE A 5 -9.63 -6.80 -2.07
C PHE A 5 -9.66 -7.40 -3.47
N ILE A 6 -10.58 -8.34 -3.75
CA ILE A 6 -10.79 -8.87 -5.11
C ILE A 6 -11.12 -7.74 -6.08
N LEU A 7 -12.01 -6.81 -5.71
CA LEU A 7 -12.35 -5.67 -6.54
C LEU A 7 -11.15 -4.73 -6.76
N PHE A 8 -10.35 -4.48 -5.73
CA PHE A 8 -9.12 -3.70 -5.86
C PHE A 8 -8.11 -4.38 -6.81
N LEU A 9 -8.08 -5.71 -6.87
CA LEU A 9 -7.26 -6.48 -7.80
C LEU A 9 -7.86 -6.61 -9.21
N SER A 10 -9.19 -6.54 -9.36
CA SER A 10 -9.85 -6.78 -10.65
C SER A 10 -10.30 -5.52 -11.41
N ILE A 11 -10.61 -4.41 -10.74
CA ILE A 11 -11.14 -3.22 -11.42
C ILE A 11 -10.01 -2.53 -12.19
N ARG A 12 -10.19 -2.35 -13.50
CA ARG A 12 -9.31 -1.48 -14.31
C ARG A 12 -9.85 -0.05 -14.31
N GLY A 13 -8.97 0.93 -14.17
CA GLY A 13 -9.32 2.35 -14.02
C GLY A 13 -9.59 2.76 -12.57
N ARG A 14 -10.30 3.88 -12.38
CA ARG A 14 -10.44 4.50 -11.05
C ARG A 14 -11.28 3.65 -10.09
N ILE A 15 -10.76 3.34 -8.92
CA ILE A 15 -11.43 2.55 -7.88
C ILE A 15 -12.19 3.49 -6.92
N ASN A 16 -13.43 3.81 -7.29
CA ASN A 16 -14.35 4.59 -6.48
C ASN A 16 -15.61 3.77 -6.11
N PHE A 17 -16.45 4.30 -5.21
CA PHE A 17 -17.63 3.56 -4.73
C PHE A 17 -18.62 3.15 -5.83
N LEU A 18 -18.75 3.94 -6.91
CA LEU A 18 -19.57 3.57 -8.07
C LEU A 18 -18.99 2.37 -8.81
N GLN A 19 -17.67 2.32 -9.00
CA GLN A 19 -17.01 1.18 -9.63
C GLN A 19 -17.05 -0.06 -8.73
N LEU A 20 -16.89 0.09 -7.41
CA LEU A 20 -17.08 -1.01 -6.47
C LEU A 20 -18.51 -1.56 -6.54
N ALA A 21 -19.52 -0.69 -6.64
CA ALA A 21 -20.91 -1.09 -6.82
C ALA A 21 -21.19 -1.74 -8.18
N ARG A 22 -20.57 -1.21 -9.24
CA ARG A 22 -20.69 -1.75 -10.59
C ARG A 22 -20.11 -3.15 -10.67
N TYR A 23 -18.94 -3.37 -10.08
CA TYR A 23 -18.17 -4.61 -10.21
C TYR A 23 -18.38 -5.64 -9.10
N GLY A 24 -18.85 -5.22 -7.94
CA GLY A 24 -19.16 -6.13 -6.84
C GLY A 24 -20.65 -6.47 -6.70
N LYS A 25 -20.98 -7.17 -5.62
CA LYS A 25 -22.33 -7.68 -5.31
C LYS A 25 -23.21 -6.70 -4.55
N HIS A 26 -22.65 -5.57 -4.14
CA HIS A 26 -23.28 -4.65 -3.20
C HIS A 26 -23.49 -3.27 -3.79
N LYS A 27 -24.53 -2.55 -3.33
CA LYS A 27 -24.79 -1.17 -3.73
C LYS A 27 -23.71 -0.23 -3.17
N GLU A 28 -23.55 0.92 -3.80
CA GLU A 28 -22.56 1.95 -3.45
C GLU A 28 -22.58 2.32 -1.95
N GLN A 29 -23.77 2.49 -1.38
CA GLN A 29 -23.97 2.86 0.01
C GLN A 29 -23.31 1.88 0.99
N ARG A 30 -23.34 0.57 0.68
CA ARG A 30 -22.72 -0.45 1.53
C ARG A 30 -21.20 -0.31 1.56
N TYR A 31 -20.55 -0.04 0.43
CA TYR A 31 -19.11 0.22 0.40
C TYR A 31 -18.74 1.50 1.14
N ARG A 32 -19.54 2.57 0.96
CA ARG A 32 -19.34 3.83 1.71
C ARG A 32 -19.39 3.61 3.21
N GLN A 33 -20.37 2.85 3.69
CA GLN A 33 -20.51 2.54 5.11
C GLN A 33 -19.36 1.64 5.59
N GLN A 34 -18.96 0.63 4.81
CA GLN A 34 -17.82 -0.23 5.15
C GLN A 34 -16.54 0.57 5.37
N PHE A 35 -16.28 1.58 4.55
CA PHE A 35 -15.09 2.43 4.63
C PHE A 35 -15.20 3.49 5.75
N GLU A 36 -16.40 3.76 6.27
CA GLU A 36 -16.62 4.78 7.31
C GLU A 36 -16.55 4.23 8.75
N LYS A 37 -16.78 2.92 8.94
CA LYS A 37 -16.97 2.32 10.28
C LYS A 37 -15.88 2.73 11.28
N GLN A 38 -16.31 3.26 12.43
CA GLN A 38 -15.46 3.68 13.55
C GLN A 38 -15.20 2.56 14.56
N PHE A 39 -13.98 2.57 15.10
CA PHE A 39 -13.40 2.00 16.33
C PHE A 39 -13.72 0.56 16.78
N GLU A 40 -14.94 0.01 16.66
CA GLU A 40 -15.23 -1.38 17.09
C GLU A 40 -15.27 -2.38 15.93
N LYS A 41 -15.29 -1.90 14.68
CA LYS A 41 -15.38 -2.73 13.47
C LYS A 41 -14.43 -2.28 12.35
N GLN A 42 -13.37 -1.54 12.68
CA GLN A 42 -12.37 -1.17 11.68
C GLN A 42 -11.50 -2.39 11.37
N PHE A 43 -11.16 -2.56 10.10
CA PHE A 43 -10.23 -3.59 9.70
C PHE A 43 -8.82 -3.19 10.16
N ASP A 44 -8.22 -4.00 11.02
CA ASP A 44 -6.85 -3.80 11.51
C ASP A 44 -5.86 -4.15 10.40
N PHE A 45 -5.52 -3.15 9.58
CA PHE A 45 -4.59 -3.31 8.47
C PHE A 45 -3.17 -3.61 8.94
N LEU A 46 -2.72 -2.99 10.03
CA LEU A 46 -1.37 -3.17 10.53
C LEU A 46 -1.14 -4.62 10.96
N THR A 47 -2.03 -5.16 11.80
CA THR A 47 -1.94 -6.56 12.24
C THR A 47 -2.13 -7.52 11.08
N PHE A 48 -3.12 -7.28 10.20
CA PHE A 48 -3.34 -8.13 9.03
C PHE A 48 -2.10 -8.20 8.13
N ASN A 49 -1.53 -7.05 7.80
CA ASN A 49 -0.36 -6.97 6.95
C ASN A 49 0.88 -7.56 7.62
N LYS A 50 1.09 -7.34 8.92
CA LYS A 50 2.14 -8.03 9.68
C LYS A 50 2.03 -9.55 9.52
N GLN A 51 0.84 -10.12 9.74
CA GLN A 51 0.66 -11.57 9.62
C GLN A 51 0.89 -12.06 8.19
N LEU A 52 0.42 -11.31 7.19
CA LEU A 52 0.65 -11.63 5.78
C LEU A 52 2.14 -11.60 5.42
N THR A 53 2.87 -10.59 5.92
CA THR A 53 4.33 -10.47 5.73
C THR A 53 5.06 -11.65 6.37
N LEU A 54 4.75 -11.99 7.62
CA LEU A 54 5.43 -13.09 8.33
C LEU A 54 5.09 -14.47 7.75
N ALA A 55 3.89 -14.64 7.17
CA ALA A 55 3.48 -15.90 6.57
C ALA A 55 4.13 -16.16 5.20
N HIS A 56 4.50 -15.13 4.45
CA HIS A 56 4.94 -15.27 3.05
C HIS A 56 6.32 -14.69 2.74
N GLY A 57 6.87 -13.83 3.60
CA GLY A 57 8.19 -13.25 3.39
C GLY A 57 9.32 -14.16 3.86
N SER A 58 10.55 -13.69 3.69
CA SER A 58 11.76 -14.47 3.95
C SER A 58 12.17 -14.61 5.42
N GLY A 59 11.59 -13.80 6.31
CA GLY A 59 12.02 -13.71 7.71
C GLY A 59 13.13 -12.69 7.97
N ARG A 60 13.79 -12.14 6.94
CA ARG A 60 14.80 -11.08 7.10
C ARG A 60 14.24 -9.74 6.62
N TYR A 61 13.92 -8.87 7.58
CA TYR A 61 13.26 -7.61 7.30
C TYR A 61 13.99 -6.38 7.86
N ALA A 62 13.73 -5.24 7.23
CA ALA A 62 13.89 -3.92 7.82
C ALA A 62 12.57 -3.15 7.72
N ILE A 63 12.27 -2.28 8.69
CA ILE A 63 11.09 -1.40 8.60
C ILE A 63 11.49 -0.14 7.83
N ALA A 64 10.77 0.18 6.77
CA ALA A 64 10.89 1.46 6.09
C ALA A 64 9.79 2.41 6.55
N PHE A 65 10.16 3.67 6.76
CA PHE A 65 9.24 4.78 6.92
C PHE A 65 9.46 5.78 5.80
N ASP A 66 8.38 6.15 5.11
CA ASP A 66 8.46 7.15 4.04
C ASP A 66 7.13 7.87 3.81
N PRO A 67 7.09 9.21 3.80
CA PRO A 67 5.91 9.97 3.41
C PRO A 67 5.66 9.92 1.89
N SER A 68 4.40 9.88 1.47
CA SER A 68 4.04 9.91 0.06
C SER A 68 2.91 10.88 -0.24
N TYR A 69 3.14 11.75 -1.23
CA TYR A 69 2.09 12.63 -1.77
C TYR A 69 0.97 11.83 -2.44
N ILE A 70 -0.27 12.15 -2.05
CA ILE A 70 -1.51 11.66 -2.60
C ILE A 70 -2.26 12.81 -3.27
N SER A 71 -2.64 12.61 -4.54
CA SER A 71 -3.32 13.66 -5.29
C SER A 71 -4.73 13.89 -4.75
N LYS A 72 -5.03 15.16 -4.42
CA LYS A 72 -6.36 15.55 -3.92
C LYS A 72 -6.69 16.97 -4.35
N SER A 73 -7.91 17.18 -4.82
CA SER A 73 -8.44 18.50 -5.16
C SER A 73 -9.32 19.07 -4.06
N GLY A 74 -9.47 20.39 -4.07
CA GLY A 74 -10.32 21.13 -3.13
C GLY A 74 -9.67 21.38 -1.77
N LYS A 75 -10.36 22.17 -0.94
CA LYS A 75 -9.83 22.70 0.33
C LYS A 75 -10.54 22.18 1.58
N LYS A 76 -11.51 21.27 1.40
CA LYS A 76 -12.43 20.82 2.47
C LYS A 76 -12.14 19.41 3.01
N THR A 77 -11.09 18.76 2.53
CA THR A 77 -10.68 17.46 3.07
C THR A 77 -9.70 17.71 4.21
N PRO A 78 -9.87 17.14 5.41
CA PRO A 78 -8.87 17.27 6.48
C PRO A 78 -7.48 16.86 6.00
N GLY A 79 -6.43 17.54 6.47
CA GLY A 79 -5.03 17.24 6.10
C GLY A 79 -4.63 17.61 4.66
N VAL A 80 -5.40 18.44 3.96
CA VAL A 80 -4.93 18.98 2.67
C VAL A 80 -3.92 20.10 2.88
N GLY A 81 -2.88 20.09 2.07
CA GLY A 81 -1.78 21.03 2.15
C GLY A 81 -0.84 20.94 0.95
N TRP A 82 0.29 21.62 1.05
CA TRP A 82 1.37 21.55 0.07
C TRP A 82 2.40 20.51 0.52
N TYR A 83 2.52 19.44 -0.25
CA TYR A 83 3.43 18.34 0.07
C TYR A 83 4.33 18.03 -1.13
N TRP A 84 5.55 17.56 -0.87
CA TRP A 84 6.52 17.25 -1.92
C TRP A 84 6.06 16.07 -2.79
N SER A 85 6.02 16.26 -4.10
CA SER A 85 5.74 15.19 -5.06
C SER A 85 7.02 14.83 -5.81
N GLY A 86 7.63 13.69 -5.47
CA GLY A 86 8.85 13.23 -6.15
C GLY A 86 8.70 13.09 -7.67
N CYS A 87 7.54 12.62 -8.14
CA CYS A 87 7.24 12.51 -9.57
C CYS A 87 7.17 13.88 -10.29
N ALA A 88 6.72 14.93 -9.60
CA ALA A 88 6.61 16.27 -10.17
C ALA A 88 7.82 17.17 -9.87
N ASN A 89 8.74 16.69 -9.02
CA ASN A 89 9.89 17.43 -8.50
C ASN A 89 9.54 18.81 -7.92
N GLN A 90 8.36 18.92 -7.29
CA GLN A 90 7.86 20.14 -6.68
C GLN A 90 6.80 19.84 -5.62
N ALA A 91 6.56 20.81 -4.73
CA ALA A 91 5.43 20.76 -3.81
C ALA A 91 4.11 20.90 -4.58
N LYS A 92 3.12 20.07 -4.24
CA LYS A 92 1.79 20.09 -4.86
C LYS A 92 0.70 20.11 -3.79
N TRP A 93 -0.39 20.79 -4.11
CA TRP A 93 -1.60 20.71 -3.32
C TRP A 93 -2.16 19.29 -3.33
N GLY A 94 -2.44 18.72 -2.16
CA GLY A 94 -2.99 17.38 -2.04
C GLY A 94 -3.01 16.91 -0.59
N LEU A 95 -2.87 15.61 -0.41
CA LEU A 95 -2.72 14.94 0.87
C LEU A 95 -1.32 14.33 0.95
N GLU A 96 -0.92 13.95 2.16
CA GLU A 96 0.25 13.11 2.41
C GLU A 96 -0.15 11.95 3.31
N ILE A 97 0.50 10.81 3.08
CA ILE A 97 0.44 9.67 3.98
C ILE A 97 1.85 9.35 4.47
N ALA A 98 2.03 9.14 5.76
CA ALA A 98 3.17 8.42 6.29
C ALA A 98 2.96 6.93 6.07
N GLY A 99 3.79 6.31 5.24
CA GLY A 99 3.74 4.87 5.03
C GLY A 99 4.81 4.14 5.82
N LEU A 100 4.39 3.02 6.40
CA LEU A 100 5.23 2.02 7.04
C LEU A 100 5.22 0.77 6.17
N ALA A 101 6.40 0.21 5.92
CA ALA A 101 6.54 -1.03 5.17
C ALA A 101 7.59 -1.95 5.80
N ALA A 102 7.40 -3.27 5.65
CA ALA A 102 8.41 -4.26 5.91
C ALA A 102 9.17 -4.55 4.61
N ILE A 103 10.42 -4.13 4.53
CA ILE A 103 11.32 -4.44 3.43
C ILE A 103 11.81 -5.88 3.63
N ASP A 104 11.48 -6.75 2.68
CA ASP A 104 11.98 -8.13 2.63
C ASP A 104 13.30 -8.15 1.86
N ILE A 105 14.37 -8.38 2.60
CA ILE A 105 15.75 -8.24 2.10
C ILE A 105 16.07 -9.35 1.08
N GLU A 106 15.72 -10.59 1.40
CA GLU A 106 16.06 -11.76 0.58
C GLU A 106 15.20 -11.87 -0.68
N ASN A 107 13.95 -11.35 -0.63
CA ASN A 107 13.07 -11.30 -1.78
C ASN A 107 13.18 -9.98 -2.56
N HIS A 108 14.03 -9.03 -2.14
CA HIS A 108 14.17 -7.71 -2.75
C HIS A 108 12.83 -7.03 -3.03
N THR A 109 11.96 -6.99 -2.03
CA THR A 109 10.63 -6.36 -2.15
C THR A 109 10.21 -5.69 -0.85
N ALA A 110 9.05 -5.06 -0.84
CA ALA A 110 8.44 -4.51 0.36
C ALA A 110 7.00 -4.99 0.54
N PHE A 111 6.56 -5.12 1.77
CA PHE A 111 5.17 -5.28 2.15
C PHE A 111 4.68 -4.02 2.84
N HIS A 112 3.54 -3.51 2.40
CA HIS A 112 2.83 -2.45 3.10
C HIS A 112 2.46 -2.90 4.51
N LEU A 113 2.67 -2.09 5.53
CA LEU A 113 2.16 -2.35 6.88
C LEU A 113 0.96 -1.47 7.17
N GLU A 114 1.16 -0.15 7.12
CA GLU A 114 0.12 0.83 7.36
C GLU A 114 0.43 2.16 6.69
N ALA A 115 -0.62 2.84 6.22
CA ALA A 115 -0.57 4.20 5.71
C ALA A 115 -1.42 5.09 6.60
N VAL A 116 -0.80 6.09 7.21
CA VAL A 116 -1.43 7.02 8.12
C VAL A 116 -1.46 8.39 7.46
N GLN A 117 -2.64 8.99 7.36
CA GLN A 117 -2.76 10.32 6.77
C GLN A 117 -2.07 11.36 7.66
N THR A 118 -1.25 12.23 7.07
CA THR A 118 -0.64 13.36 7.77
C THR A 118 -1.73 14.33 8.23
N LEU A 119 -1.90 14.44 9.56
CA LEU A 119 -2.93 15.24 10.23
C LEU A 119 -2.33 16.04 11.40
N ASN A 120 -1.06 16.45 11.28
CA ASN A 120 -0.41 17.27 12.29
C ASN A 120 -1.17 18.60 12.47
N THR A 121 -1.18 19.08 13.71
CA THR A 121 -1.76 20.38 14.06
C THR A 121 -0.70 21.48 13.91
N ASP A 122 -1.12 22.74 13.93
CA ASP A 122 -0.21 23.89 13.75
C ASP A 122 0.83 24.01 14.89
N ASP A 123 0.52 23.43 16.04
CA ASP A 123 1.33 23.34 17.25
C ASP A 123 2.29 22.14 17.27
N GLN A 124 2.27 21.29 16.24
CA GLN A 124 3.14 20.11 16.14
C GLN A 124 4.02 20.17 14.88
N THR A 125 5.34 19.97 15.04
CA THR A 125 6.22 19.86 13.88
C THR A 125 5.94 18.55 13.12
N LEU A 126 6.18 18.56 11.81
CA LEU A 126 5.99 17.36 10.99
C LEU A 126 6.87 16.19 11.45
N THR A 127 8.08 16.48 11.93
CA THR A 127 8.99 15.48 12.51
C THR A 127 8.45 14.88 13.79
N ASP A 128 7.87 15.69 14.69
CA ASP A 128 7.24 15.19 15.92
C ASP A 128 6.04 14.30 15.59
N TRP A 129 5.26 14.69 14.58
CA TRP A 129 4.13 13.89 14.11
C TRP A 129 4.59 12.53 13.56
N TYR A 130 5.64 12.50 12.72
CA TYR A 130 6.23 11.26 12.21
C TYR A 130 6.78 10.37 13.33
N ALA A 131 7.49 10.96 14.30
CA ALA A 131 8.00 10.23 15.45
C ALA A 131 6.86 9.61 16.28
N GLY A 132 5.75 10.34 16.45
CA GLY A 132 4.53 9.84 17.08
C GLY A 132 3.96 8.62 16.35
N VAL A 133 3.79 8.72 15.03
CA VAL A 133 3.27 7.60 14.19
C VAL A 133 4.07 6.32 14.38
N ILE A 134 5.40 6.42 14.41
CA ILE A 134 6.31 5.28 14.62
C ILE A 134 6.22 4.77 16.07
N SER A 135 6.23 5.69 17.04
CA SER A 135 6.23 5.35 18.47
C SER A 135 4.95 4.60 18.87
N ASP A 136 3.80 5.04 18.36
CA ASP A 136 2.49 4.40 18.59
C ASP A 136 2.43 2.95 18.09
N ARG A 137 3.31 2.58 17.16
CA ARG A 137 3.35 1.25 16.50
C ARG A 137 4.57 0.43 16.87
N LYS A 138 5.41 0.92 17.78
CA LYS A 138 6.71 0.34 18.11
C LYS A 138 6.64 -1.15 18.44
N ASP A 139 5.68 -1.57 19.25
CA ASP A 139 5.56 -2.96 19.70
C ASP A 139 5.22 -3.90 18.52
N VAL A 140 4.38 -3.45 17.60
CA VAL A 140 4.02 -4.23 16.43
C VAL A 140 5.20 -4.32 15.44
N LEU A 141 5.86 -3.19 15.20
CA LEU A 141 7.00 -3.06 14.28
C LEU A 141 8.23 -3.83 14.76
N SER A 142 8.55 -3.74 16.06
CA SER A 142 9.67 -4.48 16.67
C SER A 142 9.46 -5.99 16.64
N GLY A 143 8.21 -6.45 16.58
CA GLY A 143 7.87 -7.84 16.32
C GLY A 143 8.07 -8.30 14.87
N ILE A 144 8.49 -7.42 13.96
CA ILE A 144 8.84 -7.75 12.56
C ILE A 144 10.36 -7.57 12.35
N SER A 145 10.91 -6.43 12.77
CA SER A 145 12.34 -6.15 12.69
C SER A 145 12.80 -5.18 13.78
N LYS A 146 14.04 -5.36 14.23
CA LYS A 146 14.73 -4.43 15.13
C LYS A 146 15.19 -3.16 14.42
N TYR A 147 15.31 -3.20 13.10
CA TYR A 147 15.89 -2.12 12.30
C TYR A 147 14.80 -1.32 11.60
N LEU A 148 14.83 -0.01 11.80
CA LEU A 148 14.04 0.96 11.06
C LEU A 148 14.98 1.82 10.21
N VAL A 149 14.60 2.04 8.96
CA VAL A 149 15.37 2.77 7.96
C VAL A 149 14.49 3.89 7.41
N ALA A 150 15.02 5.11 7.42
CA ALA A 150 14.36 6.30 6.91
C ALA A 150 15.35 7.16 6.11
N ASP A 151 14.84 8.17 5.40
CA ASP A 151 15.66 9.10 4.63
C ASP A 151 16.61 9.95 5.52
N ALA A 152 17.68 10.48 4.93
CA ALA A 152 18.54 11.45 5.59
C ALA A 152 17.82 12.78 5.88
N TRP A 153 16.67 13.07 5.24
CA TRP A 153 15.81 14.19 5.60
C TRP A 153 15.43 14.19 7.10
N PHE A 154 15.35 13.02 7.73
CA PHE A 154 15.08 12.87 9.17
C PHE A 154 16.32 13.15 10.06
N SER A 155 17.48 13.39 9.45
CA SER A 155 18.73 13.78 10.13
C SER A 155 18.87 15.31 10.17
N LYS A 156 19.86 15.83 10.92
CA LYS A 156 20.13 17.28 11.00
C LYS A 156 20.61 17.83 9.65
N LYS A 157 19.66 18.24 8.80
CA LYS A 157 19.83 18.73 7.43
C LYS A 157 20.97 19.75 7.21
N PRO A 158 21.22 20.73 8.11
CA PRO A 158 22.31 21.71 7.91
C PRO A 158 23.71 21.07 7.91
N PHE A 159 23.90 19.93 8.57
CA PHE A 159 25.19 19.23 8.62
C PHE A 159 25.42 18.41 7.35
N THR A 160 24.40 17.67 6.89
CA THR A 160 24.52 16.81 5.70
C THR A 160 24.69 17.62 4.41
N ASP A 161 24.03 18.78 4.32
CA ASP A 161 24.07 19.66 3.13
C ASP A 161 25.45 20.35 2.94
N GLN A 162 26.33 20.36 3.95
CA GLN A 162 27.68 20.92 3.84
C GLN A 162 28.73 19.90 3.39
N ILE A 163 28.40 18.60 3.39
CA ILE A 163 29.34 17.48 3.14
C ILE A 163 28.96 16.73 1.84
N VAL A 164 28.32 17.42 0.89
CA VAL A 164 27.67 16.84 -0.32
C VAL A 164 28.63 16.08 -1.26
N ALA A 165 29.94 16.17 -1.05
CA ALA A 165 30.92 15.36 -1.78
C ALA A 165 31.01 13.89 -1.33
N CYS A 166 30.47 13.53 -0.15
CA CYS A 166 30.53 12.16 0.41
C CYS A 166 29.12 11.61 0.68
N LYS A 167 28.86 10.35 0.29
CA LYS A 167 27.64 9.63 0.70
C LYS A 167 27.79 9.21 2.16
N LEU A 168 26.93 9.73 3.04
CA LEU A 168 26.93 9.44 4.46
C LEU A 168 25.71 8.60 4.85
N TYR A 169 25.95 7.58 5.68
CA TYR A 169 24.94 6.71 6.25
C TYR A 169 25.13 6.68 7.76
N PHE A 170 24.03 6.82 8.51
CA PHE A 170 24.06 6.78 9.97
C PHE A 170 23.34 5.52 10.46
N SER A 171 23.91 4.89 11.48
CA SER A 171 23.27 3.81 12.23
C SER A 171 23.36 4.16 13.71
N THR A 172 22.28 3.93 14.45
CA THR A 172 22.29 3.99 15.91
C THR A 172 22.88 2.72 16.54
N ASP A 173 22.92 1.62 15.78
CA ASP A 173 23.61 0.40 16.16
C ASP A 173 25.08 0.50 15.73
N VAL A 174 25.96 0.74 16.70
CA VAL A 174 27.41 0.86 16.51
C VAL A 174 28.11 -0.48 16.29
N SER A 175 27.40 -1.59 16.50
CA SER A 175 27.92 -2.94 16.29
C SER A 175 27.55 -3.53 14.93
N MET A 176 26.68 -2.86 14.17
CA MET A 176 26.25 -3.31 12.85
C MET A 176 27.38 -3.20 11.84
N GLU A 177 27.61 -4.28 11.09
CA GLU A 177 28.56 -4.29 9.98
C GLU A 177 28.22 -3.20 8.95
N PRO A 178 29.20 -2.41 8.47
CA PRO A 178 28.94 -1.33 7.52
C PRO A 178 28.24 -1.79 6.23
N SER A 179 28.50 -3.02 5.78
CA SER A 179 27.82 -3.62 4.62
C SER A 179 26.32 -3.84 4.87
N GLU A 180 25.93 -4.18 6.10
CA GLU A 180 24.53 -4.34 6.49
C GLU A 180 23.80 -2.99 6.55
N VAL A 181 24.47 -1.96 7.09
CA VAL A 181 23.95 -0.58 7.07
C VAL A 181 23.65 -0.14 5.64
N LEU A 182 24.60 -0.39 4.73
CA LEU A 182 24.45 -0.05 3.32
C LEU A 182 23.33 -0.84 2.65
N LEU A 183 23.27 -2.15 2.90
CA LEU A 183 22.23 -3.06 2.39
C LEU A 183 20.84 -2.60 2.81
N TYR A 184 20.62 -2.32 4.09
CA TYR A 184 19.33 -1.86 4.60
C TYR A 184 18.96 -0.49 4.03
N TYR A 185 19.90 0.44 3.98
CA TYR A 185 19.63 1.76 3.42
C TYR A 185 19.27 1.69 1.93
N HIS A 186 20.02 0.93 1.12
CA HIS A 186 19.72 0.74 -0.30
C HIS A 186 18.40 0.00 -0.52
N SER A 187 18.06 -0.94 0.37
CA SER A 187 16.80 -1.69 0.27
C SER A 187 15.57 -0.85 0.64
N ARG A 188 15.73 0.30 1.33
CA ARG A 188 14.61 1.20 1.68
C ARG A 188 13.78 1.62 0.47
N PHE A 189 14.41 1.82 -0.69
CA PHE A 189 13.72 2.21 -1.93
C PHE A 189 12.65 1.20 -2.40
N GLN A 190 12.62 -0.02 -1.84
CA GLN A 190 11.57 -0.98 -2.14
C GLN A 190 10.15 -0.48 -1.74
N ILE A 191 10.05 0.45 -0.76
CA ILE A 191 8.77 1.08 -0.41
C ILE A 191 8.19 1.91 -1.56
N GLU A 192 9.03 2.50 -2.40
CA GLU A 192 8.60 3.35 -3.52
C GLU A 192 7.82 2.54 -4.57
N PHE A 193 8.15 1.26 -4.74
CA PHE A 193 7.39 0.38 -5.62
C PHE A 193 5.96 0.14 -5.11
N LEU A 194 5.73 0.14 -3.79
CA LEU A 194 4.38 0.08 -3.23
C LEU A 194 3.59 1.33 -3.60
N TYR A 195 4.19 2.52 -3.52
CA TYR A 195 3.51 3.75 -3.90
C TYR A 195 3.27 3.84 -5.40
N ARG A 196 4.26 3.45 -6.22
CA ARG A 196 4.13 3.39 -7.67
C ARG A 196 2.97 2.49 -8.06
N ASP A 197 2.99 1.25 -7.62
CA ASP A 197 1.97 0.26 -7.97
C ASP A 197 0.62 0.64 -7.36
N GLY A 198 0.63 1.25 -6.18
CA GLY A 198 -0.55 1.76 -5.48
C GLY A 198 -1.27 2.82 -6.29
N LYS A 199 -0.50 3.81 -6.77
CA LYS A 199 -1.01 4.94 -7.57
C LYS A 199 -1.43 4.49 -8.97
N GLN A 200 -0.74 3.53 -9.57
CA GLN A 200 -0.98 3.10 -10.96
C GLN A 200 -2.08 2.02 -11.09
N HIS A 201 -2.22 1.12 -10.10
CA HIS A 201 -2.98 -0.11 -10.30
C HIS A 201 -4.06 -0.39 -9.26
N THR A 202 -3.88 0.03 -8.01
CA THR A 202 -4.81 -0.31 -6.90
C THR A 202 -5.52 0.91 -6.32
N GLY A 203 -5.45 2.05 -7.00
CA GLY A 203 -6.31 3.20 -6.74
C GLY A 203 -5.97 4.02 -5.51
N LEU A 204 -4.68 4.13 -5.17
CA LEU A 204 -4.20 4.93 -4.03
C LEU A 204 -4.63 6.41 -4.14
N ASN A 205 -4.73 6.95 -5.36
CA ASN A 205 -5.15 8.32 -5.64
C ASN A 205 -6.64 8.48 -6.01
N ASP A 206 -7.43 7.41 -6.02
CA ASP A 206 -8.76 7.45 -6.65
C ASP A 206 -9.86 7.98 -5.73
N SER A 207 -9.68 7.91 -4.41
CA SER A 207 -10.73 8.27 -3.47
C SER A 207 -10.96 9.78 -3.41
N GLN A 208 -12.20 10.16 -3.76
CA GLN A 208 -12.70 11.52 -3.61
C GLN A 208 -13.44 11.74 -2.28
N ALA A 209 -13.40 10.79 -1.34
CA ALA A 209 -13.99 10.96 -0.02
C ALA A 209 -13.31 12.09 0.78
N ARG A 210 -14.06 12.72 1.68
CA ARG A 210 -13.53 13.73 2.62
C ARG A 210 -13.44 13.23 4.07
N SER A 211 -14.01 12.07 4.36
CA SER A 211 -13.89 11.43 5.67
C SER A 211 -12.50 10.84 5.82
N VAL A 212 -11.84 11.15 6.93
CA VAL A 212 -10.55 10.59 7.32
C VAL A 212 -10.63 9.06 7.37
N ASN A 213 -11.70 8.49 7.91
CA ASN A 213 -11.88 7.04 8.00
C ASN A 213 -11.94 6.38 6.62
N LYS A 214 -12.70 7.00 5.69
CA LYS A 214 -12.80 6.50 4.31
C LYS A 214 -11.49 6.59 3.56
N LEU A 215 -10.70 7.63 3.81
CA LEU A 215 -9.38 7.81 3.22
C LEU A 215 -8.39 6.80 3.79
N HIS A 216 -8.34 6.65 5.12
CA HIS A 216 -7.55 5.64 5.80
C HIS A 216 -7.83 4.23 5.26
N PHE A 217 -9.11 3.86 5.13
CA PHE A 217 -9.48 2.58 4.54
C PHE A 217 -9.03 2.47 3.08
N GLN A 218 -9.23 3.50 2.25
CA GLN A 218 -8.81 3.47 0.84
C GLN A 218 -7.30 3.25 0.73
N PHE A 219 -6.49 4.03 1.46
CA PHE A 219 -5.04 3.98 1.34
C PHE A 219 -4.52 2.60 1.71
N ASN A 220 -4.96 2.10 2.86
CA ASN A 220 -4.55 0.81 3.34
C ASN A 220 -5.12 -0.33 2.49
N ALA A 221 -6.36 -0.27 2.01
CA ALA A 221 -6.92 -1.29 1.12
C ALA A 221 -6.18 -1.35 -0.23
N SER A 222 -5.81 -0.19 -0.79
CA SER A 222 -4.99 -0.10 -2.00
C SER A 222 -3.65 -0.81 -1.80
N LEU A 223 -2.88 -0.41 -0.79
CA LEU A 223 -1.54 -0.93 -0.57
C LEU A 223 -1.54 -2.39 -0.08
N THR A 224 -2.52 -2.78 0.73
CA THR A 224 -2.73 -4.18 1.14
C THR A 224 -3.07 -5.08 -0.04
N SER A 225 -3.78 -4.58 -1.05
CA SER A 225 -4.05 -5.37 -2.27
C SER A 225 -2.76 -5.75 -3.00
N ILE A 226 -1.73 -4.90 -2.94
CA ILE A 226 -0.40 -5.23 -3.48
C ILE A 226 0.25 -6.36 -2.68
N ASN A 227 0.16 -6.33 -1.35
CA ASN A 227 0.67 -7.44 -0.53
C ASN A 227 -0.02 -8.76 -0.86
N ILE A 228 -1.35 -8.74 -1.00
CA ILE A 228 -2.14 -9.93 -1.39
C ILE A 228 -1.70 -10.41 -2.78
N ALA A 229 -1.49 -9.49 -3.73
CA ALA A 229 -0.99 -9.82 -5.05
C ALA A 229 0.38 -10.50 -4.99
N LYS A 230 1.31 -9.96 -4.19
CA LYS A 230 2.65 -10.56 -3.99
C LYS A 230 2.55 -11.95 -3.36
N ALA A 231 1.82 -12.08 -2.25
CA ALA A 231 1.68 -13.34 -1.52
C ALA A 231 1.08 -14.45 -2.38
N ILE A 232 -0.01 -14.17 -3.10
CA ILE A 232 -0.78 -15.19 -3.82
C ILE A 232 -0.18 -15.50 -5.20
N HIS A 233 0.33 -14.51 -5.91
CA HIS A 233 0.69 -14.68 -7.33
C HIS A 233 2.19 -14.66 -7.62
N TRP A 234 3.03 -14.28 -6.65
CA TRP A 234 4.47 -14.11 -6.90
C TRP A 234 5.34 -14.89 -5.92
N LEU A 235 5.09 -14.75 -4.62
CA LEU A 235 5.84 -15.45 -3.57
C LEU A 235 5.45 -16.94 -3.46
N SER A 236 4.27 -17.29 -3.95
CA SER A 236 3.84 -18.69 -4.09
C SER A 236 4.63 -19.47 -5.16
N ILE A 237 5.34 -18.76 -6.05
CA ILE A 237 6.20 -19.35 -7.07
C ILE A 237 7.59 -19.61 -6.45
N PRO A 238 8.19 -20.80 -6.65
CA PRO A 238 9.56 -21.10 -6.24
C PRO A 238 10.55 -20.03 -6.71
N LYS A 239 11.56 -19.72 -5.89
CA LYS A 239 12.45 -18.56 -6.12
C LYS A 239 13.23 -18.69 -7.44
N GLU A 240 13.53 -19.91 -7.85
CA GLU A 240 14.27 -20.28 -9.07
C GLU A 240 13.45 -20.04 -10.35
N GLU A 241 12.13 -20.12 -10.26
CA GLU A 241 11.19 -19.92 -11.38
C GLU A 241 10.55 -18.51 -11.36
N ARG A 242 10.86 -17.73 -10.34
CA ARG A 242 10.19 -16.46 -10.08
C ARG A 242 10.74 -15.35 -10.98
N GLY A 243 9.90 -14.87 -11.89
CA GLY A 243 10.15 -13.66 -12.67
C GLY A 243 10.01 -12.37 -11.86
N ALA A 244 10.15 -11.22 -12.53
CA ALA A 244 9.90 -9.92 -11.91
C ALA A 244 8.42 -9.76 -11.52
N PHE A 245 8.14 -9.13 -10.38
CA PHE A 245 6.77 -8.84 -9.97
C PHE A 245 6.13 -7.80 -10.91
N SER A 246 4.96 -8.14 -11.46
CA SER A 246 4.19 -7.26 -12.34
C SER A 246 2.76 -7.11 -11.83
N MET A 247 2.48 -5.97 -11.22
CA MET A 247 1.12 -5.64 -10.77
C MET A 247 0.16 -5.57 -11.98
N SER A 248 0.63 -5.09 -13.13
CA SER A 248 -0.17 -5.01 -14.36
C SER A 248 -0.68 -6.37 -14.84
N ASP A 249 0.17 -7.41 -14.79
CA ASP A 249 -0.23 -8.75 -15.24
C ASP A 249 -1.24 -9.38 -14.28
N ILE A 250 -1.03 -9.20 -12.98
CA ILE A 250 -1.97 -9.67 -11.95
C ILE A 250 -3.32 -8.95 -12.09
N LYS A 251 -3.32 -7.63 -12.32
CA LYS A 251 -4.54 -6.85 -12.60
C LYS A 251 -5.25 -7.38 -13.85
N THR A 252 -4.49 -7.70 -14.90
CA THR A 252 -5.02 -8.21 -16.17
C THR A 252 -5.71 -9.54 -15.98
N MET A 253 -5.04 -10.49 -15.34
CA MET A 253 -5.59 -11.80 -15.05
C MET A 253 -6.87 -11.72 -14.20
N ASN A 254 -6.83 -10.97 -13.10
CA ASN A 254 -7.98 -10.81 -12.20
C ASN A 254 -9.15 -10.05 -12.85
N HIS A 255 -8.87 -9.11 -13.75
CA HIS A 255 -9.90 -8.43 -14.52
C HIS A 255 -10.58 -9.37 -15.51
N ASN A 256 -9.81 -10.15 -16.26
CA ASN A 256 -10.33 -11.09 -17.24
C ASN A 256 -11.18 -12.17 -16.56
N ALA A 257 -10.74 -12.70 -15.41
CA ALA A 257 -11.52 -13.64 -14.61
C ALA A 257 -12.86 -13.04 -14.13
N LEU A 258 -12.85 -11.78 -13.67
CA LEU A 258 -14.07 -11.07 -13.26
C LEU A 258 -15.04 -10.88 -14.43
N LEU A 259 -14.54 -10.48 -15.60
CA LEU A 259 -15.37 -10.29 -16.80
C LEU A 259 -15.95 -11.61 -17.31
N LEU A 260 -15.15 -12.68 -17.36
CA LEU A 260 -15.62 -14.00 -17.78
C LEU A 260 -16.73 -14.50 -16.86
N LYS A 261 -16.53 -14.38 -15.54
CA LYS A 261 -17.56 -14.74 -14.56
C LYS A 261 -18.84 -13.95 -14.77
N ARG A 262 -18.74 -12.64 -14.98
CA ARG A 262 -19.91 -11.78 -15.25
C ARG A 262 -20.61 -12.15 -16.56
N PHE A 263 -19.84 -12.45 -17.59
CA PHE A 263 -20.40 -12.88 -18.87
C PHE A 263 -21.22 -14.16 -18.68
N ILE A 264 -20.69 -15.14 -17.95
CA ILE A 264 -21.41 -16.39 -17.63
C ILE A 264 -22.62 -16.11 -16.73
N ASP A 265 -22.50 -15.27 -15.69
CA ASP A 265 -23.61 -14.99 -14.77
C ASP A 265 -24.78 -14.26 -15.46
N VAL A 266 -24.51 -13.41 -16.46
CA VAL A 266 -25.52 -12.59 -17.16
C VAL A 266 -26.04 -13.26 -18.43
N PHE A 267 -25.12 -13.83 -19.24
CA PHE A 267 -25.40 -14.38 -20.56
C PHE A 267 -25.29 -15.90 -20.63
N GLY A 268 -24.84 -16.57 -19.56
CA GLY A 268 -24.84 -18.03 -19.45
C GLY A 268 -26.25 -18.55 -19.41
N ILE A 269 -26.87 -18.63 -20.59
CA ILE A 269 -28.12 -19.33 -20.84
C ILE A 269 -27.97 -20.72 -20.25
N ARG A 270 -28.79 -21.06 -19.24
CA ARG A 270 -28.95 -22.39 -18.61
C ARG A 270 -28.13 -23.46 -19.36
N PRO A 271 -26.91 -23.81 -18.92
CA PRO A 271 -26.06 -24.74 -19.66
C PRO A 271 -26.74 -26.11 -19.84
N TYR A 272 -27.67 -26.44 -18.94
CA TYR A 272 -28.53 -27.63 -18.99
C TYR A 272 -29.91 -27.39 -19.62
N SER A 273 -30.10 -26.31 -20.39
CA SER A 273 -31.34 -26.16 -21.17
C SER A 273 -31.40 -27.23 -22.25
N ILE A 274 -32.62 -27.64 -22.62
CA ILE A 274 -32.87 -28.62 -23.69
C ILE A 274 -32.13 -28.24 -25.00
N LYS A 275 -31.95 -26.93 -25.27
CA LYS A 275 -31.23 -26.44 -26.45
C LYS A 275 -29.70 -26.61 -26.39
N ASN A 276 -29.14 -26.75 -25.18
CA ASN A 276 -27.69 -26.80 -24.95
C ASN A 276 -27.16 -28.23 -24.70
N GLN A 277 -28.04 -29.22 -24.56
CA GLN A 277 -27.68 -30.63 -24.29
C GLN A 277 -26.79 -31.28 -25.36
N ASN A 278 -26.83 -30.78 -26.60
CA ASN A 278 -25.98 -31.29 -27.69
C ASN A 278 -24.58 -30.66 -27.74
N TYR A 279 -24.32 -29.60 -26.95
CA TYR A 279 -23.09 -28.81 -27.01
C TYR A 279 -22.26 -28.86 -25.72
N VAL A 280 -22.85 -29.33 -24.62
CA VAL A 280 -22.18 -29.49 -23.33
C VAL A 280 -22.25 -30.98 -22.96
N LYS A 281 -21.11 -31.67 -22.98
CA LYS A 281 -20.98 -33.06 -22.51
C LYS A 281 -20.89 -33.11 -20.99
#